data_AF-X1Q8G6-F1
#
_entry.id   AF-X1Q8G6-F1
#
_cell.length_a   1.000
_cell.length_b   1.000
_cell.length_c   1.000
_cell.angle_alpha   90.00
_cell.angle_beta   90.00
_cell.angle_gamma   90.00
#
_symmetry.space_group_name_H-M   'P 1'
#
loop_
_entity.id
_entity.type
_entity.pdbx_description
1 polymer ?
#
loop_
_entity_poly.entity_id
_entity_poly.type
_entity_poly.pdbx_seq_one_letter_code
_entity_poly.pdbx_strand_id
1 'polypeptide(L)'
;EALSLLKNSGFVVIPTPLDIAEREVFLMSSRQNAYPKDDFVAYYKAIGEKDLPIFITTDSLLHYYHIFFDTTLMKLERDLFYKDVWAVSKNLLEESLKEYHETGGDLKEAAKRNIAYLSVALELLKPKINQIMSDETLREEYCSPEMDPEVCKMFIEGVKQSYGNKASFKYFSETEFNQYSFEVPDLAKDLVQKEIELIEEHKGWEYSPLFIYQEDYSQYVPRGHYTKSEKLKNYFKALIWYGRMTALIEGSPLLSPGESICTGDVGGIVSEY
;
A
#
# COMPACT_ATOMS: atom_id res chain seq x y z
N GLU A 1 -28.10 30.55 -23.08
CA GLU A 1 -28.45 29.11 -23.05
C GLU A 1 -28.84 28.63 -21.65
N ALA A 2 -27.96 28.73 -20.65
CA ALA A 2 -28.24 28.27 -19.28
C ALA A 2 -29.53 28.80 -18.64
N LEU A 3 -29.85 30.10 -18.82
CA LEU A 3 -31.11 30.69 -18.34
C LEU A 3 -32.36 30.07 -18.98
N SER A 4 -32.26 29.62 -20.24
CA SER A 4 -33.37 28.95 -20.92
C SER A 4 -33.57 27.53 -20.39
N LEU A 5 -32.46 26.81 -20.14
CA LEU A 5 -32.50 25.47 -19.54
C LEU A 5 -33.06 25.53 -18.12
N LEU A 6 -32.65 26.52 -17.33
CA LEU A 6 -33.18 26.71 -15.98
C LEU A 6 -34.68 26.97 -15.98
N LYS A 7 -35.19 27.79 -16.90
CA LYS A 7 -36.64 28.07 -17.03
C LYS A 7 -37.45 26.83 -17.40
N ASN A 8 -36.89 25.92 -18.21
CA ASN A 8 -37.59 24.74 -18.69
C ASN A 8 -37.48 23.55 -17.74
N SER A 9 -36.35 23.42 -17.04
CA SER A 9 -36.01 22.22 -16.26
C SER A 9 -35.99 22.45 -14.75
N GLY A 10 -36.10 23.70 -14.27
CA GLY A 10 -36.03 24.05 -12.84
C GLY A 10 -34.62 23.97 -12.23
N PHE A 11 -33.68 23.30 -12.89
CA PHE A 11 -32.26 23.29 -12.56
C PHE A 11 -31.41 23.28 -13.84
N VAL A 12 -30.16 23.72 -13.74
CA VAL A 12 -29.18 23.61 -14.81
C VAL A 12 -27.82 23.29 -14.20
N VAL A 13 -27.13 22.29 -14.76
CA VAL A 13 -25.74 22.02 -14.44
C VAL A 13 -24.90 22.75 -15.48
N ILE A 14 -24.05 23.66 -15.03
CA ILE A 14 -23.10 24.36 -15.89
C ILE A 14 -21.69 23.90 -15.53
N PRO A 15 -20.79 23.76 -16.52
CA PRO A 15 -19.39 23.52 -16.22
C PRO A 15 -18.83 24.70 -15.43
N THR A 16 -17.88 24.42 -14.54
CA THR A 16 -17.12 25.47 -13.85
C THR A 16 -16.50 26.41 -14.88
N PRO A 17 -16.71 27.74 -14.77
CA PRO A 17 -16.07 28.71 -15.65
C PRO A 17 -14.55 28.52 -15.69
N LEU A 18 -13.94 28.61 -16.89
CA LEU A 18 -12.52 28.31 -17.09
C LEU A 18 -11.58 29.14 -16.21
N ASP A 19 -11.93 30.39 -15.95
CA ASP A 19 -11.19 31.31 -15.08
C ASP A 19 -11.17 30.88 -13.60
N ILE A 20 -12.11 30.01 -13.21
CA ILE A 20 -12.14 29.36 -11.90
C ILE A 20 -11.52 27.96 -12.00
N ALA A 21 -11.92 27.16 -12.99
CA ALA A 21 -11.52 25.77 -13.15
C ALA A 21 -10.00 25.57 -13.23
N GLU A 22 -9.31 26.40 -14.01
CA GLU A 22 -7.87 26.29 -14.27
C GLU A 22 -7.01 27.12 -13.29
N ARG A 23 -7.65 27.72 -12.28
CA ARG A 23 -6.93 28.51 -11.29
C ARG A 23 -6.12 27.59 -10.37
N GLU A 24 -4.82 27.81 -10.33
CA GLU A 24 -3.97 27.10 -9.38
C GLU A 24 -4.17 27.67 -7.96
N VAL A 25 -4.49 26.78 -7.01
CA VAL A 25 -4.73 27.15 -5.62
C VAL A 25 -3.84 26.30 -4.71
N PHE A 26 -2.94 26.95 -3.98
CA PHE A 26 -2.17 26.27 -2.95
C PHE A 26 -3.06 25.96 -1.74
N LEU A 27 -3.16 24.68 -1.38
CA LEU A 27 -3.92 24.19 -0.24
C LEU A 27 -2.97 23.91 0.93
N MET A 28 -3.16 24.65 2.04
CA MET A 28 -2.36 24.46 3.26
C MET A 28 -2.56 23.07 3.88
N SER A 29 -3.73 22.47 3.70
CA SER A 29 -4.09 21.15 4.26
C SER A 29 -3.32 19.99 3.60
N SER A 30 -3.15 20.03 2.27
CA SER A 30 -2.41 19.01 1.52
C SER A 30 -0.97 19.42 1.19
N ARG A 31 -0.62 20.70 1.38
CA ARG A 31 0.65 21.32 0.93
C ARG A 31 0.92 21.11 -0.56
N GLN A 32 -0.14 21.06 -1.35
CA GLN A 32 -0.08 20.85 -2.79
C GLN A 32 -0.93 21.90 -3.49
N ASN A 33 -0.55 22.16 -4.74
CA ASN A 33 -1.40 22.92 -5.65
C ASN A 33 -2.55 22.02 -6.10
N ALA A 34 -3.74 22.59 -6.10
CA ALA A 34 -4.96 21.93 -6.54
C ALA A 34 -5.75 22.87 -7.46
N TYR A 35 -6.57 22.27 -8.30
CA TYR A 35 -7.43 22.98 -9.25
C TYR A 35 -8.89 22.88 -8.82
N PRO A 36 -9.66 23.97 -8.83
CA PRO A 36 -11.09 23.97 -8.51
C PRO A 36 -11.94 22.95 -9.26
N LYS A 37 -11.53 22.55 -10.47
CA LYS A 37 -12.24 21.51 -11.24
C LYS A 37 -12.10 20.11 -10.63
N ASP A 38 -11.05 19.88 -9.84
CA ASP A 38 -10.68 18.56 -9.30
C ASP A 38 -10.76 18.49 -7.76
N ASP A 39 -10.84 19.64 -7.06
CA ASP A 39 -10.80 19.70 -5.59
C ASP A 39 -11.83 20.69 -5.01
N PHE A 40 -12.65 20.20 -4.07
CA PHE A 40 -13.71 20.98 -3.43
C PHE A 40 -13.17 22.17 -2.62
N VAL A 41 -12.05 22.00 -1.91
CA VAL A 41 -11.47 23.07 -1.08
C VAL A 41 -10.89 24.15 -1.97
N ALA A 42 -10.21 23.76 -3.06
CA ALA A 42 -9.72 24.69 -4.06
C ALA A 42 -10.87 25.49 -4.69
N TYR A 43 -11.98 24.82 -5.00
CA TYR A 43 -13.17 25.46 -5.55
C TYR A 43 -13.74 26.52 -4.61
N TYR A 44 -14.00 26.18 -3.35
CA TYR A 44 -14.51 27.13 -2.36
C TYR A 44 -13.58 28.31 -2.13
N LYS A 45 -12.27 28.09 -2.12
CA LYS A 45 -11.27 29.16 -1.98
C LYS A 45 -11.26 30.08 -3.20
N ALA A 46 -11.31 29.52 -4.41
CA ALA A 46 -11.30 30.30 -5.65
C ALA A 46 -12.55 31.18 -5.80
N ILE A 47 -13.74 30.68 -5.42
CA ILE A 47 -14.98 31.47 -5.45
C ILE A 47 -15.08 32.45 -4.30
N GLY A 48 -14.50 32.16 -3.13
CA GLY A 48 -14.54 33.06 -1.96
C GLY A 48 -13.71 34.32 -2.13
N GLU A 49 -12.75 34.32 -3.06
CA GLU A 49 -12.06 35.53 -3.50
C GLU A 49 -12.86 36.34 -4.52
N LYS A 50 -13.97 35.80 -5.02
CA LYS A 50 -14.95 36.53 -5.81
C LYS A 50 -16.05 37.02 -4.88
N ASP A 51 -16.63 38.16 -5.20
CA ASP A 51 -17.79 38.71 -4.50
C ASP A 51 -19.08 37.95 -4.90
N LEU A 52 -19.07 36.63 -4.69
CA LEU A 52 -20.14 35.69 -5.03
C LEU A 52 -20.62 34.98 -3.75
N PRO A 53 -21.96 34.84 -3.57
CA PRO A 53 -22.49 34.03 -2.49
C PRO A 53 -22.04 32.57 -2.60
N ILE A 54 -21.48 32.02 -1.52
CA ILE A 54 -21.09 30.62 -1.43
C ILE A 54 -22.26 29.81 -0.89
N PHE A 55 -22.69 28.81 -1.64
CA PHE A 55 -23.68 27.83 -1.19
C PHE A 55 -22.97 26.52 -0.80
N ILE A 56 -23.10 26.12 0.46
CA ILE A 56 -22.54 24.86 0.98
C ILE A 56 -23.65 23.82 1.03
N THR A 57 -23.41 22.66 0.41
CA THR A 57 -24.34 21.52 0.36
C THR A 57 -23.82 20.33 1.19
N THR A 58 -24.68 19.33 1.39
CA THR A 58 -24.35 18.08 2.09
C THR A 58 -23.21 17.31 1.41
N ASP A 59 -23.02 17.45 0.10
CA ASP A 59 -21.95 16.75 -0.63
C ASP A 59 -20.55 17.17 -0.14
N SER A 60 -20.39 18.41 0.34
CA SER A 60 -19.13 18.87 0.92
C SER A 60 -18.83 18.17 2.25
N LEU A 61 -19.87 17.89 3.05
CA LEU A 61 -19.74 17.09 4.28
C LEU A 61 -19.45 15.63 3.95
N LEU A 62 -20.11 15.06 2.94
CA LEU A 62 -19.88 13.70 2.48
C LEU A 62 -18.45 13.52 1.96
N HIS A 63 -17.96 14.45 1.15
CA HIS A 63 -16.59 14.46 0.66
C HIS A 63 -15.57 14.52 1.81
N TYR A 64 -15.79 15.39 2.79
CA TYR A 64 -14.94 15.46 3.98
C TYR A 64 -14.96 14.14 4.77
N TYR A 65 -16.13 13.50 4.90
CA TYR A 65 -16.24 12.20 5.56
C TYR A 65 -15.42 11.12 4.85
N HIS A 66 -15.46 11.07 3.51
CA HIS A 66 -14.63 10.14 2.72
C HIS A 66 -13.14 10.36 2.97
N ILE A 67 -12.65 11.62 2.91
CA ILE A 67 -11.24 11.94 3.19
C ILE A 67 -10.87 11.52 4.62
N PHE A 68 -11.74 11.80 5.59
CA PHE A 68 -11.50 11.46 6.99
C PHE A 68 -11.41 9.95 7.19
N PHE A 69 -12.33 9.18 6.61
CA PHE A 69 -12.35 7.73 6.70
C PHE A 69 -11.10 7.12 6.06
N ASP A 70 -10.79 7.49 4.81
CA ASP A 70 -9.62 6.97 4.09
C ASP A 70 -8.31 7.32 4.82
N THR A 71 -8.20 8.55 5.32
CA THR A 71 -7.02 8.98 6.09
C THR A 71 -6.90 8.22 7.40
N THR A 72 -8.01 7.95 8.08
CA THR A 72 -8.03 7.16 9.30
C THR A 72 -7.56 5.74 9.03
N LEU A 73 -8.15 5.08 8.02
CA LEU A 73 -7.78 3.72 7.64
C LEU A 73 -6.30 3.63 7.27
N MET A 74 -5.82 4.52 6.40
CA MET A 74 -4.41 4.60 6.00
C MET A 74 -3.47 4.74 7.21
N LYS A 75 -3.83 5.58 8.19
CA LYS A 75 -3.02 5.75 9.41
C LYS A 75 -3.05 4.50 10.28
N LEU A 76 -4.21 3.85 10.43
CA LEU A 76 -4.32 2.59 11.19
C LEU A 76 -3.47 1.49 10.55
N GLU A 77 -3.58 1.32 9.23
CA GLU A 77 -2.80 0.34 8.47
C GLU A 77 -1.29 0.55 8.65
N ARG A 78 -0.83 1.80 8.50
CA ARG A 78 0.59 2.14 8.58
C ARG A 78 1.16 2.10 10.01
N ASP A 79 0.42 2.65 10.98
CA ASP A 79 0.95 2.94 12.32
C ASP A 79 0.64 1.84 13.34
N LEU A 80 -0.45 1.08 13.14
CA LEU A 80 -0.86 0.01 14.05
C LEU A 80 -0.77 -1.36 13.37
N PHE A 81 -1.55 -1.59 12.31
CA PHE A 81 -1.68 -2.93 11.75
C PHE A 81 -0.39 -3.44 11.11
N TYR A 82 0.46 -2.57 10.57
CA TYR A 82 1.79 -2.97 10.10
C TYR A 82 2.57 -3.74 11.18
N LYS A 83 2.59 -3.18 12.39
CA LYS A 83 3.30 -3.77 13.52
C LYS A 83 2.67 -5.11 13.92
N ASP A 84 1.34 -5.16 13.94
CA ASP A 84 0.60 -6.36 14.33
C ASP A 84 0.80 -7.49 13.33
N VAL A 85 0.70 -7.21 12.03
CA VAL A 85 0.95 -8.19 10.96
C VAL A 85 2.39 -8.69 11.02
N TRP A 86 3.38 -7.80 11.20
CA TRP A 86 4.77 -8.23 11.41
C TRP A 86 4.91 -9.17 12.61
N ALA A 87 4.36 -8.80 13.76
CA ALA A 87 4.46 -9.59 14.99
C ALA A 87 3.81 -10.97 14.85
N VAL A 88 2.60 -11.03 14.28
CA VAL A 88 1.90 -12.29 14.02
C VAL A 88 2.69 -13.16 13.04
N SER A 89 3.14 -12.59 11.92
CA SER A 89 3.92 -13.32 10.90
C SER A 89 5.20 -13.92 11.49
N LYS A 90 5.91 -13.14 12.31
CA LYS A 90 7.16 -13.56 12.94
C LYS A 90 6.92 -14.67 13.98
N ASN A 91 5.92 -14.51 14.85
CA ASN A 91 5.59 -15.53 15.84
C ASN A 91 5.16 -16.85 15.18
N LEU A 92 4.34 -16.78 14.12
CA LEU A 92 3.94 -17.98 13.38
C LEU A 92 5.12 -18.64 12.67
N LEU A 93 6.08 -17.86 12.17
CA LEU A 93 7.30 -18.40 11.55
C LEU A 93 8.15 -19.14 12.59
N GLU A 94 8.33 -18.56 13.77
CA GLU A 94 9.07 -19.16 14.89
C GLU A 94 8.43 -20.49 15.35
N GLU A 95 7.10 -20.53 15.49
CA GLU A 95 6.37 -21.78 15.82
C GLU A 95 6.49 -22.82 14.69
N SER A 96 6.40 -22.41 13.42
CA SER A 96 6.55 -23.32 12.28
C SER A 96 7.97 -23.90 12.20
N LEU A 97 9.00 -23.12 12.54
CA LEU A 97 10.38 -23.60 12.65
C LEU A 97 10.54 -24.65 13.74
N LYS A 98 9.92 -24.43 14.89
CA LYS A 98 9.92 -25.41 15.98
C LYS A 98 9.25 -26.71 15.55
N GLU A 99 8.06 -26.64 14.95
CA GLU A 99 7.34 -27.81 14.46
C GLU A 99 8.14 -28.59 13.40
N TYR A 100 8.83 -27.89 12.51
CA TYR A 100 9.71 -28.51 11.49
C TYR A 100 10.85 -29.35 12.11
N HIS A 101 11.38 -28.93 13.25
CA HIS A 101 12.46 -29.64 13.95
C HIS A 101 11.96 -30.77 14.85
N GLU A 102 10.76 -30.66 15.40
CA GLU A 102 10.19 -31.62 16.35
C GLU A 102 9.38 -32.74 15.68
N THR A 103 8.90 -32.53 14.45
CA THR A 103 8.03 -33.48 13.74
C THR A 103 8.73 -34.15 12.53
N GLY A 104 8.06 -35.13 11.94
CA GLY A 104 8.49 -35.85 10.75
C GLY A 104 7.31 -36.16 9.83
N GLY A 105 7.59 -36.71 8.65
CA GLY A 105 6.56 -37.02 7.64
C GLY A 105 5.81 -35.76 7.18
N ASP A 106 4.51 -35.89 6.98
CA ASP A 106 3.65 -34.85 6.39
C ASP A 106 3.63 -33.56 7.23
N LEU A 107 3.68 -33.66 8.55
CA LEU A 107 3.72 -32.50 9.44
C LEU A 107 4.98 -31.66 9.23
N LYS A 108 6.12 -32.31 8.98
CA LYS A 108 7.37 -31.61 8.69
C LYS A 108 7.32 -30.89 7.36
N GLU A 109 6.75 -31.51 6.33
CA GLU A 109 6.58 -30.85 5.03
C GLU A 109 5.57 -29.70 5.10
N ALA A 110 4.49 -29.83 5.87
CA ALA A 110 3.55 -28.75 6.13
C ALA A 110 4.22 -27.57 6.86
N ALA A 111 5.00 -27.85 7.91
CA ALA A 111 5.78 -26.84 8.62
C ALA A 111 6.78 -26.12 7.69
N LYS A 112 7.45 -26.86 6.80
CA LYS A 112 8.34 -26.30 5.77
C LYS A 112 7.62 -25.33 4.83
N ARG A 113 6.41 -25.68 4.38
CA ARG A 113 5.59 -24.78 3.52
C ARG A 113 5.15 -23.54 4.28
N ASN A 114 4.75 -23.68 5.55
CA ASN A 114 4.42 -22.54 6.41
C ASN A 114 5.60 -21.60 6.60
N ILE A 115 6.81 -22.15 6.81
CA ILE A 115 8.04 -21.37 6.93
C ILE A 115 8.26 -20.52 5.66
N ALA A 116 8.13 -21.12 4.47
CA ALA A 116 8.26 -20.39 3.22
C ALA A 116 7.17 -19.32 3.06
N TYR A 117 5.90 -19.67 3.31
CA TYR A 117 4.75 -18.77 3.20
C TYR A 117 4.89 -17.51 4.07
N LEU A 118 5.28 -17.70 5.33
CA LEU A 118 5.45 -16.60 6.29
C LEU A 118 6.73 -15.80 6.02
N SER A 119 7.78 -16.46 5.51
CA SER A 119 9.02 -15.79 5.12
C SER A 119 8.80 -14.85 3.93
N VAL A 120 7.97 -15.21 2.94
CA VAL A 120 7.60 -14.31 1.84
C VAL A 120 6.93 -13.05 2.40
N ALA A 121 5.93 -13.22 3.27
CA ALA A 121 5.23 -12.09 3.88
C ALA A 121 6.17 -11.17 4.69
N LEU A 122 7.05 -11.74 5.49
CA LEU A 122 8.04 -10.99 6.26
C LEU A 122 9.05 -10.27 5.37
N GLU A 123 9.47 -10.88 4.25
CA GLU A 123 10.37 -10.24 3.28
C GLU A 123 9.69 -9.07 2.56
N LEU A 124 8.39 -9.16 2.28
CA LEU A 124 7.60 -8.03 1.75
C LEU A 124 7.43 -6.90 2.78
N LEU A 125 7.31 -7.24 4.07
CA LEU A 125 7.24 -6.26 5.17
C LEU A 125 8.61 -5.73 5.61
N LYS A 126 9.71 -6.34 5.18
CA LYS A 126 11.04 -5.91 5.55
C LYS A 126 11.40 -4.65 4.76
N PRO A 127 11.73 -3.53 5.41
CA PRO A 127 12.17 -2.33 4.70
C PRO A 127 13.51 -2.56 4.01
N LYS A 128 13.65 -2.04 2.80
CA LYS A 128 14.88 -2.05 2.00
C LYS A 128 15.70 -0.78 2.29
N ILE A 129 17.01 -0.82 2.02
CA ILE A 129 17.93 0.31 2.30
C ILE A 129 17.47 1.61 1.61
N ASN A 130 16.95 1.52 0.39
CA ASN A 130 16.43 2.66 -0.36
C ASN A 130 15.06 3.18 0.14
N GLN A 131 14.47 2.54 1.14
CA GLN A 131 13.20 2.96 1.76
C GLN A 131 13.40 3.68 3.10
N ILE A 132 14.64 3.82 3.57
CA ILE A 132 14.99 4.53 4.81
C ILE A 132 15.08 6.03 4.53
N MET A 133 14.59 6.84 5.47
CA MET A 133 14.73 8.29 5.36
C MET A 133 16.20 8.72 5.39
N SER A 134 16.54 9.62 4.49
CA SER A 134 17.83 10.33 4.39
C SER A 134 17.59 11.83 4.25
N ASP A 135 18.63 12.64 4.42
CA ASP A 135 18.56 14.10 4.24
C ASP A 135 18.05 14.49 2.85
N GLU A 136 18.42 13.72 1.82
CA GLU A 136 17.96 13.91 0.45
C GLU A 136 16.46 13.66 0.34
N THR A 137 15.97 12.53 0.85
CA THR A 137 14.53 12.22 0.81
C THR A 137 13.68 13.19 1.65
N LEU A 138 14.22 13.68 2.76
CA LEU A 138 13.54 14.68 3.60
C LEU A 138 13.49 16.04 2.92
N ARG A 139 14.52 16.39 2.15
CA ARG A 139 14.53 17.58 1.31
C ARG A 139 13.44 17.49 0.25
N GLU A 140 13.28 16.35 -0.42
CA GLU A 140 12.20 16.12 -1.38
C GLU A 140 10.80 16.18 -0.74
N GLU A 141 10.68 15.73 0.51
CA GLU A 141 9.39 15.70 1.21
C GLU A 141 8.96 17.08 1.73
N TYR A 142 9.91 17.89 2.21
CA TYR A 142 9.60 19.12 2.95
C TYR A 142 9.96 20.43 2.25
N CYS A 143 10.91 20.42 1.31
CA CYS A 143 11.42 21.65 0.71
C CYS A 143 10.90 21.82 -0.73
N SER A 144 10.44 23.03 -1.06
CA SER A 144 10.12 23.38 -2.44
C SER A 144 11.40 23.69 -3.24
N PRO A 145 11.38 23.54 -4.59
CA PRO A 145 12.54 23.88 -5.43
C PRO A 145 13.01 25.33 -5.30
N GLU A 146 12.09 26.24 -4.94
CA GLU A 146 12.31 27.68 -4.80
C GLU A 146 12.80 28.08 -3.39
N MET A 147 12.81 27.14 -2.44
CA MET A 147 13.22 27.39 -1.07
C MET A 147 14.75 27.55 -0.97
N ASP A 148 15.17 28.55 -0.20
CA ASP A 148 16.57 28.77 0.13
C ASP A 148 17.20 27.51 0.79
N PRO A 149 18.40 27.07 0.36
CA PRO A 149 19.03 25.86 0.88
C PRO A 149 19.31 25.88 2.39
N GLU A 150 19.69 27.03 2.96
CA GLU A 150 19.94 27.14 4.39
C GLU A 150 18.63 27.07 5.19
N VAL A 151 17.58 27.73 4.70
CA VAL A 151 16.23 27.64 5.30
C VAL A 151 15.71 26.21 5.26
N CYS A 152 15.86 25.52 4.13
CA CYS A 152 15.47 24.11 3.99
C CYS A 152 16.22 23.22 5.00
N LYS A 153 17.54 23.42 5.15
CA LYS A 153 18.34 22.66 6.11
C LYS A 153 17.87 22.88 7.55
N MET A 154 17.66 24.13 7.95
CA MET A 154 17.12 24.47 9.27
C MET A 154 15.75 23.83 9.52
N PHE A 155 14.90 23.79 8.50
CA PHE A 155 13.57 23.17 8.60
C PHE A 155 13.67 21.66 8.82
N ILE A 156 14.51 20.96 8.05
CA ILE A 156 14.75 19.52 8.20
C ILE A 156 15.32 19.20 9.59
N GLU A 157 16.30 19.99 10.06
CA GLU A 157 16.84 19.83 11.42
C GLU A 157 15.76 19.99 12.49
N GLY A 158 14.89 21.01 12.36
CA GLY A 158 13.76 21.22 13.26
C GLY A 158 12.74 20.07 13.26
N VAL A 159 12.44 19.51 12.08
CA VAL A 159 11.57 18.34 11.93
C VAL A 159 12.18 17.12 12.62
N LYS A 160 13.46 16.84 12.36
CA LYS A 160 14.18 15.74 13.02
C LYS A 160 14.20 15.89 14.54
N GLN A 161 14.44 17.11 15.04
CA GLN A 161 14.44 17.37 16.47
C GLN A 161 13.06 17.18 17.11
N SER A 162 12.00 17.59 16.43
CA SER A 162 10.63 17.54 16.96
C SER A 162 9.99 16.15 16.87
N TYR A 163 10.27 15.41 15.79
CA TYR A 163 9.57 14.17 15.47
C TYR A 163 10.46 12.92 15.52
N GLY A 164 11.78 13.06 15.56
CA GLY A 164 12.74 11.95 15.67
C GLY A 164 12.49 10.86 14.62
N ASN A 165 12.18 9.65 15.06
CA ASN A 165 11.86 8.50 14.19
C ASN A 165 10.60 8.70 13.32
N LYS A 166 9.77 9.70 13.60
CA LYS A 166 8.58 10.04 12.81
C LYS A 166 8.81 11.26 11.93
N ALA A 167 10.07 11.61 11.67
CA ALA A 167 10.45 12.77 10.87
C ALA A 167 10.05 12.67 9.39
N SER A 168 9.70 11.49 8.88
CA SER A 168 9.13 11.32 7.55
C SER A 168 7.80 10.59 7.64
N PHE A 169 6.83 11.01 6.82
CA PHE A 169 5.60 10.24 6.60
C PHE A 169 5.85 9.12 5.56
N LYS A 170 6.70 9.40 4.57
CA LYS A 170 6.91 8.59 3.36
C LYS A 170 7.89 7.43 3.55
N TYR A 171 8.92 7.60 4.37
CA TYR A 171 10.05 6.69 4.48
C TYR A 171 10.18 6.12 5.90
N PHE A 172 10.84 4.96 6.03
CA PHE A 172 11.09 4.31 7.32
C PHE A 172 12.17 5.04 8.12
N SER A 173 12.09 4.97 9.44
CA SER A 173 13.21 5.35 10.31
C SER A 173 14.27 4.26 10.42
N GLU A 174 15.50 4.63 10.81
CA GLU A 174 16.54 3.66 11.17
C GLU A 174 16.09 2.71 12.28
N THR A 175 15.29 3.21 13.24
CA THR A 175 14.75 2.37 14.32
C THR A 175 13.78 1.32 13.76
N GLU A 176 12.88 1.71 12.86
CA GLU A 176 11.97 0.77 12.22
C GLU A 176 12.70 -0.20 11.30
N PHE A 177 13.74 0.24 10.60
CA PHE A 177 14.58 -0.64 9.78
C PHE A 177 15.21 -1.76 10.61
N ASN A 178 15.73 -1.42 11.79
CA ASN A 178 16.30 -2.40 12.71
C ASN A 178 15.22 -3.26 13.39
N GLN A 179 14.06 -2.69 13.70
CA GLN A 179 12.94 -3.39 14.32
C GLN A 179 12.34 -4.44 13.37
N TYR A 180 12.11 -4.07 12.10
CA TYR A 180 11.51 -4.91 11.08
C TYR A 180 12.59 -5.68 10.29
N SER A 181 13.47 -6.35 11.03
CA SER A 181 14.52 -7.19 10.45
C SER A 181 14.32 -8.66 10.81
N PHE A 182 14.55 -9.51 9.82
CA PHE A 182 14.62 -10.96 9.97
C PHE A 182 15.47 -11.55 8.85
N GLU A 183 15.88 -12.80 9.03
CA GLU A 183 16.59 -13.60 8.04
C GLU A 183 15.71 -14.77 7.60
N VAL A 184 15.64 -14.99 6.28
CA VAL A 184 14.92 -16.12 5.71
C VAL A 184 15.68 -17.41 6.05
N PRO A 185 15.02 -18.42 6.65
CA PRO A 185 15.66 -19.71 6.94
C PRO A 185 16.21 -20.38 5.68
N ASP A 186 17.40 -20.97 5.76
CA ASP A 186 18.10 -21.56 4.60
C ASP A 186 17.26 -22.59 3.83
N LEU A 187 16.41 -23.35 4.54
CA LEU A 187 15.52 -24.36 3.97
C LEU A 187 14.46 -23.79 3.01
N ALA A 188 14.13 -22.49 3.12
CA ALA A 188 13.10 -21.81 2.33
C ALA A 188 13.69 -20.72 1.41
N LYS A 189 14.98 -20.43 1.50
CA LYS A 189 15.62 -19.26 0.86
C LYS A 189 15.42 -19.19 -0.65
N ASP A 190 15.63 -20.30 -1.37
CA ASP A 190 15.45 -20.36 -2.83
C ASP A 190 13.99 -20.13 -3.24
N LEU A 191 13.04 -20.76 -2.53
CA LEU A 191 11.61 -20.60 -2.80
C LEU A 191 11.14 -19.17 -2.55
N VAL A 192 11.51 -18.61 -1.40
CA VAL A 192 11.17 -17.23 -1.03
C VAL A 192 11.75 -16.24 -2.03
N GLN A 193 13.02 -16.42 -2.43
CA GLN A 193 13.63 -15.53 -3.40
C GLN A 193 12.88 -15.53 -4.73
N LYS A 194 12.55 -16.71 -5.28
CA LYS A 194 11.79 -16.82 -6.54
C LYS A 194 10.41 -16.19 -6.43
N GLU A 195 9.73 -16.39 -5.32
CA GLU A 195 8.40 -15.79 -5.08
C GLU A 195 8.50 -14.25 -5.02
N ILE A 196 9.50 -13.71 -4.33
CA ILE A 196 9.74 -12.27 -4.25
C ILE A 196 10.09 -11.69 -5.62
N GLU A 197 10.87 -12.39 -6.44
CA GLU A 197 11.19 -11.98 -7.81
C GLU A 197 9.91 -11.84 -8.65
N LEU A 198 9.02 -12.84 -8.63
CA LEU A 198 7.73 -12.78 -9.34
C LEU A 198 6.84 -11.63 -8.82
N ILE A 199 6.77 -11.46 -7.50
CA ILE A 199 6.00 -10.37 -6.88
C ILE A 199 6.53 -9.00 -7.28
N GLU A 200 7.84 -8.79 -7.35
CA GLU A 200 8.43 -7.50 -7.73
C GLU A 200 8.39 -7.23 -9.24
N GLU A 201 8.35 -8.28 -10.07
CA GLU A 201 8.23 -8.13 -11.53
C GLU A 201 6.83 -7.73 -12.00
N HIS A 202 5.79 -8.11 -11.26
CA HIS A 202 4.39 -7.76 -11.55
C HIS A 202 3.85 -8.21 -12.93
N LYS A 203 4.40 -9.28 -13.52
CA LYS A 203 4.14 -9.69 -14.92
C LYS A 203 2.87 -10.54 -15.15
N GLY A 204 1.85 -10.41 -14.30
CA GLY A 204 0.58 -11.11 -14.48
C GLY A 204 0.63 -12.57 -14.01
N TRP A 205 -0.02 -13.47 -14.74
CA TRP A 205 -0.18 -14.87 -14.36
C TRP A 205 1.11 -15.68 -14.50
N GLU A 206 1.58 -16.25 -13.40
CA GLU A 206 2.66 -17.25 -13.39
C GLU A 206 2.45 -18.29 -12.29
N TYR A 207 3.13 -19.44 -12.41
CA TYR A 207 3.08 -20.49 -11.39
C TYR A 207 3.87 -20.10 -10.13
N SER A 208 3.23 -20.18 -8.97
CA SER A 208 3.91 -19.96 -7.69
C SER A 208 4.93 -21.06 -7.41
N PRO A 209 6.21 -20.71 -7.14
CA PRO A 209 7.22 -21.63 -6.66
C PRO A 209 6.80 -22.40 -5.39
N LEU A 210 5.96 -21.79 -4.55
CA LEU A 210 5.54 -22.39 -3.28
C LEU A 210 4.26 -23.22 -3.41
N PHE A 211 3.24 -22.70 -4.09
CA PHE A 211 1.90 -23.30 -4.13
C PHE A 211 1.56 -24.01 -5.42
N ILE A 212 2.48 -24.01 -6.40
CA ILE A 212 2.43 -24.69 -7.69
C ILE A 212 1.24 -24.35 -8.59
N TYR A 213 0.22 -23.60 -8.15
CA TYR A 213 -0.85 -23.05 -9.01
C TYR A 213 -0.48 -21.67 -9.54
N GLN A 214 -1.22 -21.20 -10.55
CA GLN A 214 -1.02 -19.86 -11.12
C GLN A 214 -1.56 -18.76 -10.20
N GLU A 215 -0.75 -17.75 -9.94
CA GLU A 215 -1.12 -16.49 -9.28
C GLU A 215 -0.97 -15.33 -10.25
N ASP A 216 -1.83 -14.32 -10.12
CA ASP A 216 -1.74 -13.06 -10.85
C ASP A 216 -0.85 -12.06 -10.10
N TYR A 217 0.45 -12.09 -10.39
CA TYR A 217 1.44 -11.20 -9.79
C TYR A 217 1.23 -9.71 -10.16
N SER A 218 0.39 -9.38 -11.15
CA SER A 218 0.03 -7.98 -11.44
C SER A 218 -0.79 -7.34 -10.32
N GLN A 219 -1.41 -8.13 -9.44
CA GLN A 219 -2.18 -7.64 -8.30
C GLN A 219 -1.30 -6.99 -7.22
N TYR A 220 0.00 -7.28 -7.20
CA TYR A 220 0.92 -6.78 -6.18
C TYR A 220 1.41 -5.34 -6.41
N VAL A 221 1.00 -4.69 -7.50
CA VAL A 221 1.29 -3.27 -7.76
C VAL A 221 0.50 -2.40 -6.76
N PRO A 222 1.16 -1.61 -5.87
CA PRO A 222 0.47 -0.73 -4.94
C PRO A 222 -0.34 0.36 -5.65
N ARG A 223 -1.55 0.65 -5.15
CA ARG A 223 -2.50 1.62 -5.75
C ARG A 223 -3.17 2.49 -4.69
N GLY A 224 -3.78 3.59 -5.10
CA GLY A 224 -4.55 4.46 -4.19
C GLY A 224 -3.69 5.06 -3.09
N HIS A 225 -4.17 5.04 -1.84
CA HIS A 225 -3.41 5.59 -0.71
C HIS A 225 -2.17 4.77 -0.34
N TYR A 226 -2.05 3.52 -0.80
CA TYR A 226 -0.89 2.69 -0.51
C TYR A 226 0.40 3.19 -1.16
N THR A 227 0.31 4.07 -2.16
CA THR A 227 1.47 4.69 -2.82
C THR A 227 2.07 5.85 -2.02
N LYS A 228 1.40 6.30 -0.94
CA LYS A 228 1.79 7.50 -0.19
C LYS A 228 3.00 7.31 0.72
N SER A 229 3.39 6.08 1.06
CA SER A 229 4.62 5.80 1.81
C SER A 229 5.17 4.41 1.49
N GLU A 230 6.48 4.21 1.67
CA GLU A 230 7.14 2.91 1.50
C GLU A 230 6.56 1.86 2.45
N LYS A 231 6.20 2.27 3.68
CA LYS A 231 5.55 1.39 4.65
C LYS A 231 4.18 0.90 4.19
N LEU A 232 3.38 1.76 3.57
CA LEU A 232 2.09 1.34 3.00
C LEU A 232 2.26 0.46 1.76
N LYS A 233 3.29 0.69 0.92
CA LYS A 233 3.61 -0.19 -0.22
C LYS A 233 3.98 -1.61 0.25
N ASN A 234 4.84 -1.71 1.26
CA ASN A 234 5.24 -2.99 1.84
C ASN A 234 4.03 -3.71 2.48
N TYR A 235 3.22 -2.97 3.25
CA TYR A 235 1.98 -3.47 3.83
C TYR A 235 1.03 -4.02 2.76
N PHE A 236 0.79 -3.25 1.69
CA PHE A 236 -0.08 -3.65 0.60
C PHE A 236 0.36 -4.99 0.00
N LYS A 237 1.63 -5.13 -0.39
CA LYS A 237 2.12 -6.38 -1.00
C LYS A 237 1.94 -7.58 -0.07
N ALA A 238 2.23 -7.41 1.23
CA ALA A 238 2.05 -8.47 2.22
C ALA A 238 0.58 -8.84 2.43
N LEU A 239 -0.35 -7.87 2.42
CA LEU A 239 -1.78 -8.14 2.55
C LEU A 239 -2.38 -8.76 1.29
N ILE A 240 -1.87 -8.40 0.11
CA ILE A 240 -2.21 -9.09 -1.15
C ILE A 240 -1.72 -10.54 -1.09
N TRP A 241 -0.49 -10.80 -0.63
CA TRP A 241 0.02 -12.15 -0.40
C TRP A 241 -0.90 -12.95 0.53
N TYR A 242 -1.22 -12.41 1.71
CA TYR A 242 -2.08 -13.08 2.67
C TYR A 242 -3.53 -13.28 2.20
N GLY A 243 -4.06 -12.33 1.41
CA GLY A 243 -5.46 -12.36 0.97
C GLY A 243 -5.72 -13.23 -0.25
N ARG A 244 -4.69 -13.55 -1.04
CA ARG A 244 -4.84 -14.26 -2.32
C ARG A 244 -4.33 -15.68 -2.27
N MET A 245 -3.26 -15.92 -1.50
CA MET A 245 -2.73 -17.27 -1.35
C MET A 245 -3.72 -18.16 -0.61
N THR A 246 -4.10 -19.25 -1.25
CA THR A 246 -5.07 -20.21 -0.73
C THR A 246 -4.36 -21.51 -0.35
N ALA A 247 -4.59 -21.96 0.89
CA ALA A 247 -4.22 -23.30 1.31
C ALA A 247 -5.26 -24.30 0.80
N LEU A 248 -4.89 -25.11 -0.19
CA LEU A 248 -5.75 -26.14 -0.75
C LEU A 248 -5.66 -27.41 0.11
N ILE A 249 -6.82 -27.89 0.57
CA ILE A 249 -6.94 -29.03 1.49
C ILE A 249 -7.23 -30.33 0.73
N GLU A 250 -7.92 -30.23 -0.41
CA GLU A 250 -8.25 -31.37 -1.26
C GLU A 250 -7.57 -31.21 -2.62
N GLY A 251 -6.85 -32.26 -3.03
CA GLY A 251 -6.28 -32.37 -4.36
C GLY A 251 -7.22 -33.10 -5.32
N SER A 252 -6.73 -33.44 -6.51
CA SER A 252 -7.46 -34.32 -7.44
C SER A 252 -6.76 -35.65 -7.64
N PRO A 253 -7.54 -36.74 -7.70
CA PRO A 253 -7.02 -38.07 -8.04
C PRO A 253 -6.52 -38.17 -9.50
N LEU A 254 -6.71 -37.12 -10.31
CA LEU A 254 -6.26 -37.06 -11.71
C LEU A 254 -4.87 -36.46 -11.88
N LEU A 255 -4.22 -35.97 -10.81
CA LEU A 255 -2.92 -35.32 -10.86
C LEU A 255 -1.87 -36.12 -10.07
N SER A 256 -0.64 -36.12 -10.55
CA SER A 256 0.49 -36.77 -9.87
C SER A 256 1.17 -35.80 -8.89
N PRO A 257 1.79 -36.28 -7.79
CA PRO A 257 2.44 -35.42 -6.79
C PRO A 257 3.33 -34.33 -7.39
N GLY A 258 3.05 -33.07 -7.02
CA GLY A 258 3.74 -31.89 -7.54
C GLY A 258 3.18 -31.31 -8.84
N GLU A 259 2.17 -31.92 -9.45
CA GLU A 259 1.45 -31.37 -10.60
C GLU A 259 0.30 -30.46 -10.18
N SER A 260 0.06 -29.44 -10.99
CA SER A 260 -1.11 -28.57 -10.90
C SER A 260 -1.70 -28.37 -12.29
N ILE A 261 -3.01 -28.14 -12.35
CA ILE A 261 -3.68 -27.79 -13.60
C ILE A 261 -4.69 -26.67 -13.32
N CYS A 262 -4.63 -25.63 -14.14
CA CYS A 262 -5.64 -24.58 -14.16
C CYS A 262 -6.62 -24.85 -15.32
N THR A 263 -7.74 -25.52 -15.04
CA THR A 263 -8.77 -25.85 -16.04
C THR A 263 -10.01 -24.98 -15.92
N GLY A 264 -10.03 -23.81 -16.59
CA GLY A 264 -11.25 -23.05 -16.90
C GLY A 264 -12.31 -23.01 -15.78
N ASP A 265 -13.55 -23.43 -16.09
CA ASP A 265 -14.73 -23.36 -15.20
C ASP A 265 -14.59 -24.10 -13.85
N VAL A 266 -13.51 -24.87 -13.66
CA VAL A 266 -13.15 -25.51 -12.40
C VAL A 266 -11.91 -24.79 -11.88
N GLY A 267 -12.07 -24.07 -10.76
CA GLY A 267 -10.95 -23.43 -10.05
C GLY A 267 -9.80 -24.43 -9.87
N GLY A 268 -8.56 -23.92 -9.93
CA GLY A 268 -7.33 -24.71 -10.05
C GLY A 268 -7.31 -25.95 -9.17
N ILE A 269 -6.85 -27.05 -9.76
CA ILE A 269 -6.77 -28.35 -9.11
C ILE A 269 -5.31 -28.64 -8.82
N VAL A 270 -5.00 -29.05 -7.58
CA VAL A 270 -3.64 -29.37 -7.14
C VAL A 270 -3.53 -30.87 -6.87
N SER A 271 -2.37 -31.47 -7.12
CA SER A 271 -2.12 -32.88 -6.79
C SER A 271 -2.26 -33.18 -5.31
N GLU A 272 -2.66 -34.41 -4.99
CA GLU A 272 -2.39 -34.99 -3.67
C GLU A 272 -0.88 -34.97 -3.38
N TYR A 273 -0.54 -34.74 -2.12
CA TYR A 273 0.84 -34.65 -1.61
C TYR A 273 1.66 -35.90 -1.94
#